data_AF-A0A819MNN6-F1
#
_entry.id   AF-A0A819MNN6-F1
#
_cell.length_a   1.000
_cell.length_b   1.000
_cell.length_c   1.000
_cell.angle_alpha   90.00
_cell.angle_beta   90.00
_cell.angle_gamma   90.00
#
_symmetry.space_group_name_H-M   'P 1'
#
loop_
_entity.id
_entity.type
_entity.pdbx_description
1 polymer ?
#
loop_
_entity_poly.entity_id
_entity_poly.type
_entity_poly.pdbx_seq_one_letter_code
_entity_poly.pdbx_strand_id
1 'polypeptide(L)'
;MAKYRHSLPQLSDKFFISNGGLETNLVYHEQVKLPCFASFDVLKTEAGCEWMKNYLRKFVNIARKYDVGFILENATWRDNPDWMRKIGYSDQDVVNVNRKSIELLCNIRNEYETENCPIVLNASIGPRGDGYNPLTMMSIEEAQAYHATQIGIISQTNADMITAMTFSYPE
;
A
#
# COMPACT_ATOMS: atom_id res chain seq x y z
N MET A 1 -7.08 9.84 -13.33
CA MET A 1 -8.03 8.72 -13.11
C MET A 1 -7.23 7.42 -13.12
N ALA A 2 -7.64 6.44 -12.32
CA ALA A 2 -6.99 5.12 -12.28
C ALA A 2 -7.01 4.46 -13.67
N LYS A 3 -5.90 3.83 -14.04
CA LYS A 3 -5.65 3.34 -15.41
C LYS A 3 -6.28 1.96 -15.63
N TYR A 4 -6.16 1.07 -14.66
CA TYR A 4 -6.54 -0.34 -14.79
C TYR A 4 -7.72 -0.76 -13.90
N ARG A 5 -8.37 0.19 -13.21
CA ARG A 5 -9.47 -0.09 -12.26
C ARG A 5 -10.62 -0.93 -12.82
N HIS A 6 -10.88 -0.85 -14.12
CA HIS A 6 -11.96 -1.58 -14.79
C HIS A 6 -11.47 -2.79 -15.61
N SER A 7 -10.15 -2.96 -15.74
CA SER A 7 -9.55 -4.05 -16.52
C SER A 7 -8.13 -4.29 -16.03
N LEU A 8 -8.02 -5.12 -15.00
CA LEU A 8 -6.77 -5.46 -14.33
C LEU A 8 -5.92 -6.39 -15.21
N PRO A 9 -4.75 -5.96 -15.72
CA PRO A 9 -3.97 -6.73 -16.69
C PRO A 9 -3.39 -8.03 -16.09
N GLN A 10 -3.26 -8.13 -14.77
CA GLN A 10 -2.82 -9.35 -14.08
C GLN A 10 -3.88 -10.46 -14.05
N LEU A 11 -5.12 -10.17 -14.45
CA LEU A 11 -6.17 -11.20 -14.62
C LEU A 11 -6.15 -11.83 -16.03
N SER A 12 -5.18 -11.45 -16.86
CA SER A 12 -4.91 -12.08 -18.16
C SER A 12 -3.81 -13.14 -18.05
N ASP A 13 -3.32 -13.66 -19.18
CA ASP A 13 -2.26 -14.68 -19.24
C ASP A 13 -0.83 -14.12 -19.02
N LYS A 14 -0.70 -12.85 -18.61
CA LYS A 14 0.60 -12.22 -18.34
C LYS A 14 1.06 -12.49 -16.90
N PHE A 15 2.36 -12.73 -16.73
CA PHE A 15 2.98 -12.84 -15.41
C PHE A 15 3.19 -11.48 -14.77
N PHE A 16 2.94 -11.40 -13.46
CA PHE A 16 3.17 -10.23 -12.63
C PHE A 16 4.00 -10.61 -11.40
N ILE A 17 4.85 -9.68 -10.96
CA ILE A 17 5.54 -9.77 -9.66
C ILE A 17 5.14 -8.57 -8.79
N SER A 18 5.38 -8.64 -7.49
CA SER A 18 5.16 -7.54 -6.53
C SER A 18 6.45 -7.15 -5.83
N ASN A 19 6.45 -6.02 -5.12
CA ASN A 19 7.57 -5.69 -4.23
C ASN A 19 7.66 -6.68 -3.06
N GLY A 20 8.84 -6.74 -2.44
CA GLY A 20 9.09 -7.54 -1.25
C GLY A 20 8.61 -6.87 0.05
N GLY A 21 8.92 -7.52 1.18
CA GLY A 21 8.54 -7.06 2.52
C GLY A 21 9.18 -5.73 2.92
N LEU A 22 8.37 -4.67 2.88
CA LEU A 22 8.78 -3.29 3.15
C LEU A 22 9.27 -3.09 4.59
N GLU A 23 8.46 -3.48 5.58
CA GLU A 23 8.77 -3.26 6.99
C GLU A 23 10.01 -4.05 7.42
N THR A 24 10.16 -5.28 6.94
CA THR A 24 11.36 -6.10 7.18
C THR A 24 12.61 -5.39 6.64
N ASN A 25 12.52 -4.80 5.44
CA ASN A 25 13.65 -4.07 4.86
C ASN A 25 14.01 -2.83 5.69
N LEU A 26 12.99 -2.01 6.01
CA LEU A 26 13.15 -0.81 6.84
C LEU A 26 13.79 -1.12 8.20
N VAL A 27 13.33 -2.16 8.89
CA VAL A 27 13.81 -2.49 10.24
C VAL A 27 15.18 -3.15 10.22
N TYR A 28 15.39 -4.18 9.39
CA TYR A 28 16.60 -5.02 9.47
C TYR A 28 17.75 -4.56 8.60
N HIS A 29 17.49 -3.90 7.46
CA HIS A 29 18.54 -3.39 6.59
C HIS A 29 18.82 -1.90 6.82
N GLU A 30 17.77 -1.10 6.99
CA GLU A 30 17.92 0.36 7.13
C GLU A 30 17.91 0.83 8.59
N GLN A 31 17.66 -0.08 9.55
CA GLN A 31 17.63 0.21 10.99
C GLN A 31 16.65 1.34 11.37
N VAL A 32 15.58 1.50 10.60
CA VAL A 32 14.53 2.49 10.83
C VAL A 32 13.63 1.99 11.96
N LYS A 33 13.45 2.83 12.99
CA LYS A 33 12.46 2.59 14.04
C LYS A 33 11.06 2.89 13.48
N LEU A 34 10.18 1.90 13.52
CA LEU A 34 8.79 2.03 13.10
C LEU A 34 7.86 1.99 14.32
N PRO A 35 7.37 3.13 14.83
CA PRO A 35 6.35 3.15 15.87
C PRO A 35 5.15 2.29 15.46
N CYS A 36 4.70 1.38 16.32
CA CYS A 36 3.62 0.43 16.01
C CYS A 36 3.84 -0.41 14.72
N PHE A 37 5.09 -0.56 14.26
CA PHE A 37 5.42 -1.21 12.99
C PHE A 37 4.70 -0.56 11.78
N ALA A 38 4.43 0.75 11.87
CA ALA A 38 3.75 1.52 10.85
C ALA A 38 4.75 2.14 9.86
N SER A 39 4.85 1.56 8.67
CA SER A 39 5.75 2.05 7.60
C SER A 39 5.32 3.40 7.01
N PHE A 40 4.04 3.77 7.11
CA PHE A 40 3.55 5.05 6.56
C PHE A 40 4.20 6.27 7.21
N ASP A 41 4.67 6.14 8.46
CA ASP A 41 5.37 7.21 9.20
C ASP A 41 6.67 7.64 8.49
N VAL A 42 7.28 6.75 7.70
CA VAL A 42 8.45 7.09 6.85
C VAL A 42 8.11 8.19 5.85
N LEU A 43 6.87 8.26 5.38
CA LEU A 43 6.43 9.25 4.39
C LEU A 43 6.28 10.66 4.97
N LYS A 44 6.49 10.87 6.28
CA LYS A 44 6.40 12.21 6.90
C LYS A 44 7.54 13.15 6.47
N THR A 45 8.67 12.60 6.05
CA THR A 45 9.83 13.39 5.61
C THR A 45 10.06 13.23 4.11
N GLU A 46 10.68 14.24 3.49
CA GLU A 46 11.10 14.15 2.08
C GLU A 46 12.13 13.05 1.87
N ALA A 47 13.09 12.90 2.79
CA ALA A 47 14.10 11.85 2.75
C ALA A 47 13.47 10.45 2.78
N GLY A 48 12.46 10.23 3.62
CA GLY A 48 11.74 8.96 3.67
C GLY A 48 10.91 8.70 2.41
N CYS A 49 10.31 9.74 1.82
CA CYS A 49 9.64 9.63 0.52
C CYS A 49 10.63 9.23 -0.59
N GLU A 50 11.81 9.85 -0.63
CA GLU A 50 12.81 9.51 -1.64
C GLU A 50 13.40 8.11 -1.42
N TRP A 51 13.63 7.72 -0.17
CA TRP A 51 14.01 6.36 0.17
C TRP A 51 12.98 5.36 -0.34
N MET A 52 11.68 5.61 -0.10
CA MET A 52 10.59 4.74 -0.56
C MET A 52 10.57 4.61 -2.08
N LYS A 53 10.74 5.72 -2.81
CA LYS A 53 10.84 5.68 -4.27
C LYS A 53 12.02 4.82 -4.72
N ASN A 54 13.19 4.99 -4.11
CA ASN A 54 14.38 4.22 -4.45
C ASN A 54 14.26 2.74 -4.11
N TYR A 55 13.59 2.40 -3.00
CA TYR A 55 13.25 1.03 -2.66
C TYR A 55 12.37 0.39 -3.74
N LEU A 56 11.27 1.04 -4.11
CA LEU A 56 10.31 0.53 -5.09
C LEU A 56 10.89 0.45 -6.51
N ARG A 57 11.71 1.43 -6.91
CA ARG A 57 12.44 1.43 -8.20
C ARG A 57 13.27 0.16 -8.41
N LYS A 58 13.87 -0.40 -7.36
CA LYS A 58 14.65 -1.65 -7.46
C LYS A 58 13.79 -2.79 -7.99
N PHE A 59 12.55 -2.94 -7.49
CA PHE A 59 11.64 -4.00 -7.92
C PHE A 59 11.06 -3.74 -9.32
N VAL A 60 10.71 -2.50 -9.61
CA VAL A 60 10.21 -2.14 -10.95
C VAL A 60 11.27 -2.38 -12.03
N ASN A 61 12.54 -2.12 -11.73
CA ASN A 61 13.65 -2.45 -12.64
C ASN A 61 13.81 -3.96 -12.86
N ILE A 62 13.51 -4.79 -11.85
CA ILE A 62 13.47 -6.25 -12.00
C ILE A 62 12.33 -6.64 -12.95
N ALA A 63 11.12 -6.10 -12.76
CA ALA A 63 9.99 -6.38 -13.64
C ALA A 63 10.30 -6.02 -15.11
N ARG A 64 10.89 -4.83 -15.34
CA ARG A 64 11.33 -4.41 -16.67
C ARG A 64 12.41 -5.30 -17.27
N LYS A 65 13.38 -5.77 -16.47
CA LYS A 65 14.46 -6.65 -16.94
C LYS A 65 13.91 -7.96 -17.50
N TYR A 66 12.79 -8.44 -16.96
CA TYR A 66 12.19 -9.73 -17.35
C TYR A 66 10.91 -9.59 -18.18
N ASP A 67 10.57 -8.38 -18.64
CA ASP A 67 9.36 -8.10 -19.43
C ASP A 67 8.08 -8.67 -18.79
N VAL A 68 7.95 -8.52 -17.48
CA VAL A 68 6.76 -8.93 -16.70
C VAL A 68 6.03 -7.72 -16.15
N GLY A 69 4.74 -7.87 -15.87
CA GLY A 69 3.95 -6.85 -15.19
C GLY A 69 4.38 -6.68 -13.72
N PHE A 70 3.97 -5.57 -13.12
CA PHE A 70 4.29 -5.28 -11.72
C PHE A 70 3.05 -4.81 -10.95
N ILE A 71 2.79 -5.44 -9.80
CA ILE A 71 1.83 -4.95 -8.80
C ILE A 71 2.63 -4.10 -7.82
N LEU A 72 2.51 -2.78 -7.96
CA LEU A 72 3.21 -1.79 -7.17
C LEU A 72 2.35 -1.41 -5.96
N GLU A 73 2.86 -1.60 -4.75
CA GLU A 73 2.21 -1.18 -3.51
C GLU A 73 3.14 -0.36 -2.62
N ASN A 74 2.56 0.31 -1.64
CA ASN A 74 3.25 1.13 -0.65
C ASN A 74 2.71 0.84 0.76
N ALA A 75 3.12 1.64 1.74
CA ALA A 75 2.80 1.56 3.15
C ALA A 75 1.32 1.83 3.54
N THR A 76 0.34 1.30 2.81
CA THR A 76 -1.10 1.53 3.11
C THR A 76 -1.70 0.49 4.08
N TRP A 77 -0.96 -0.58 4.40
CA TRP A 77 -1.51 -1.67 5.21
C TRP A 77 -1.93 -1.23 6.64
N ARG A 78 -1.17 -0.33 7.27
CA ARG A 78 -1.50 0.26 8.59
C ARG A 78 -1.99 1.70 8.54
N ASP A 79 -2.19 2.35 7.39
CA ASP A 79 -2.61 3.77 7.34
C ASP A 79 -4.14 3.95 7.56
N ASN A 80 -4.70 3.13 8.46
CA ASN A 80 -6.07 3.24 8.92
C ASN A 80 -6.16 4.03 10.25
N PRO A 81 -7.35 4.58 10.58
CA PRO A 81 -7.48 5.54 11.68
C PRO A 81 -6.95 5.07 13.04
N ASP A 82 -7.18 3.79 13.42
CA ASP A 82 -6.79 3.32 14.75
C ASP A 82 -5.27 3.19 14.91
N TRP A 83 -4.54 2.77 13.87
CA TRP A 83 -3.08 2.72 13.91
C TRP A 83 -2.46 4.11 13.82
N MET A 84 -3.01 5.00 12.99
CA MET A 84 -2.53 6.37 12.86
C MET A 84 -2.70 7.17 14.15
N ARG A 85 -3.85 7.07 14.82
CA ARG A 85 -4.10 7.72 16.11
C ARG A 85 -3.12 7.26 17.21
N LYS A 86 -2.75 5.98 17.24
CA LYS A 86 -1.77 5.45 18.23
C LYS A 86 -0.40 6.12 18.17
N ILE A 87 -0.03 6.66 17.00
CA ILE A 87 1.26 7.32 16.80
C ILE A 87 1.14 8.84 16.63
N GLY A 88 -0.03 9.41 16.97
CA GLY A 88 -0.24 10.87 17.11
C GLY A 88 -0.81 11.58 15.88
N TYR A 89 -1.30 10.85 14.88
CA TYR A 89 -1.87 11.44 13.67
C TYR A 89 -3.36 11.73 13.84
N SER A 90 -3.85 12.78 13.16
CA SER A 90 -5.26 13.17 13.13
C SER A 90 -6.03 12.44 12.03
N ASP A 91 -7.37 12.50 12.06
CA ASP A 91 -8.21 11.95 10.99
C ASP A 91 -7.95 12.62 9.63
N GLN A 92 -7.58 13.90 9.62
CA GLN A 92 -7.20 14.60 8.39
C GLN A 92 -5.89 14.05 7.83
N ASP A 93 -4.97 13.63 8.70
CA ASP A 93 -3.72 13.03 8.25
C ASP A 93 -3.94 11.64 7.63
N VAL A 94 -4.97 10.89 8.05
CA VAL A 94 -5.35 9.62 7.41
C VAL A 94 -5.60 9.82 5.92
N VAL A 95 -6.36 10.86 5.58
CA VAL A 95 -6.64 11.23 4.18
C VAL A 95 -5.35 11.61 3.44
N ASN A 96 -4.52 12.44 4.07
CA ASN A 96 -3.30 12.96 3.45
C ASN A 96 -2.26 11.85 3.20
N VAL A 97 -2.06 10.96 4.17
CA VAL A 97 -1.10 9.86 4.08
C VAL A 97 -1.53 8.84 3.03
N ASN A 98 -2.80 8.40 3.01
CA ASN A 98 -3.31 7.49 1.99
C ASN A 98 -3.14 8.07 0.57
N ARG A 99 -3.49 9.35 0.38
CA ARG A 99 -3.32 10.03 -0.92
C ARG A 99 -1.85 10.12 -1.31
N LYS A 100 -0.98 10.54 -0.39
CA LYS A 100 0.46 10.65 -0.61
C LYS A 100 1.09 9.31 -0.95
N SER A 101 0.66 8.23 -0.30
CA SER A 101 1.09 6.86 -0.58
C SER A 101 0.83 6.51 -2.04
N ILE A 102 -0.39 6.74 -2.55
CA ILE A 102 -0.76 6.44 -3.94
C ILE A 102 -0.11 7.41 -4.93
N GLU A 103 0.03 8.68 -4.60
CA GLU A 103 0.70 9.67 -5.44
C GLU A 103 2.17 9.30 -5.69
N LEU A 104 2.86 8.80 -4.66
CA LEU A 104 4.23 8.29 -4.79
C LEU A 104 4.28 7.13 -5.80
N LEU A 105 3.32 6.21 -5.75
CA LEU A 105 3.24 5.12 -6.71
C LEU A 105 2.93 5.60 -8.12
N CYS A 106 2.08 6.62 -8.27
CA CYS A 106 1.81 7.24 -9.58
C CYS A 106 3.08 7.78 -10.22
N ASN A 107 3.95 8.44 -9.44
CA ASN A 107 5.21 8.98 -9.95
C ASN A 107 6.11 7.87 -10.50
N ILE A 108 6.19 6.73 -9.81
CA ILE A 108 6.96 5.56 -10.26
C ILE A 108 6.32 4.96 -11.52
N ARG A 109 5.00 4.76 -11.56
CA ARG A 109 4.34 4.24 -12.76
C ARG A 109 4.61 5.13 -13.98
N ASN A 110 4.50 6.44 -13.82
CA ASN A 110 4.74 7.40 -14.91
C ASN A 110 6.18 7.35 -15.44
N GLU A 111 7.15 7.00 -14.60
CA GLU A 111 8.57 6.93 -14.96
C GLU A 111 8.94 5.57 -15.62
N TYR A 112 8.29 4.47 -15.22
CA TYR A 112 8.78 3.13 -15.55
C TYR A 112 7.82 2.25 -16.36
N GLU A 113 6.54 2.57 -16.44
CA GLU A 113 5.57 1.72 -17.14
C GLU A 113 5.85 1.66 -18.64
N THR A 114 5.78 0.46 -19.20
CA THR A 114 5.86 0.21 -20.65
C THR A 114 4.77 -0.77 -21.07
N GLU A 115 4.62 -1.02 -22.37
CA GLU A 115 3.69 -2.02 -22.90
C GLU A 115 3.99 -3.45 -22.41
N ASN A 116 5.28 -3.77 -22.28
CA ASN A 116 5.76 -5.07 -21.80
C ASN A 116 5.79 -5.17 -20.27
N CYS A 117 5.86 -4.03 -19.58
CA CYS A 117 5.87 -3.96 -18.12
C CYS A 117 4.71 -3.06 -17.64
N PRO A 118 3.45 -3.52 -17.73
CA PRO A 118 2.31 -2.80 -17.15
C PRO A 118 2.43 -2.72 -15.63
N ILE A 119 2.11 -1.56 -15.04
CA ILE A 119 2.25 -1.33 -13.60
C ILE A 119 0.87 -1.04 -12.99
N VAL A 120 0.40 -1.97 -12.15
CA VAL A 120 -0.87 -1.87 -11.43
C VAL A 120 -0.61 -1.26 -10.06
N LEU A 121 -1.33 -0.19 -9.73
CA LEU A 121 -1.24 0.45 -8.42
C LEU A 121 -2.18 -0.23 -7.44
N ASN A 122 -1.60 -0.92 -6.45
CA ASN A 122 -2.32 -1.58 -5.37
C ASN A 122 -2.26 -0.76 -4.09
N ALA A 123 -3.41 -0.61 -3.43
CA ALA A 123 -3.48 -0.19 -2.03
C ALA A 123 -3.76 -1.43 -1.17
N SER A 124 -2.80 -1.80 -0.34
CA SER A 124 -3.01 -2.86 0.65
C SER A 124 -3.75 -2.30 1.86
N ILE A 125 -4.80 -3.00 2.30
CA ILE A 125 -5.54 -2.68 3.52
C ILE A 125 -5.31 -3.82 4.51
N GLY A 126 -4.92 -3.45 5.73
CA GLY A 126 -4.77 -4.38 6.83
C GLY A 126 -5.99 -4.43 7.76
N PRO A 127 -6.01 -5.39 8.69
CA PRO A 127 -7.02 -5.47 9.73
C PRO A 127 -6.99 -4.23 10.63
N ARG A 128 -8.11 -3.97 11.31
CA ARG A 128 -8.23 -2.90 12.30
C ARG A 128 -7.17 -2.99 13.41
N GLY A 129 -6.91 -4.21 13.89
CA GLY A 129 -5.96 -4.51 14.96
C GLY A 129 -4.69 -5.20 14.46
N ASP A 130 -4.09 -6.02 15.32
CA ASP A 130 -2.99 -6.89 14.91
C ASP A 130 -3.56 -8.10 14.15
N GLY A 131 -3.05 -8.37 12.96
CA GLY A 131 -3.54 -9.47 12.12
C GLY A 131 -3.20 -10.86 12.63
N TYR A 132 -2.16 -11.00 13.48
CA TYR A 132 -1.70 -12.28 14.00
C TYR A 132 -2.21 -12.58 15.41
N ASN A 133 -2.72 -11.57 16.11
CA ASN A 133 -3.34 -11.71 17.42
C ASN A 133 -4.54 -10.75 17.56
N PRO A 134 -5.69 -11.09 16.94
CA PRO A 134 -6.87 -10.24 17.00
C PRO A 134 -7.43 -10.25 18.43
N LEU A 135 -7.25 -9.13 19.15
CA LEU A 135 -7.83 -8.93 20.48
C LEU A 135 -9.35 -8.66 20.43
N THR A 136 -9.83 -8.19 19.27
CA THR A 136 -11.24 -7.89 19.02
C THR A 136 -11.62 -8.34 17.62
N MET A 137 -12.70 -9.11 17.53
CA MET A 137 -13.35 -9.52 16.29
C MET A 137 -14.47 -8.52 15.99
N MET A 138 -14.56 -8.07 14.74
CA MET A 138 -15.60 -7.14 14.29
C MET A 138 -16.69 -7.93 13.60
N SER A 139 -17.95 -7.64 13.93
CA SER A 139 -19.08 -8.08 13.09
C SER A 139 -18.93 -7.59 11.65
N ILE A 140 -19.70 -8.20 10.74
CA ILE A 140 -19.72 -7.83 9.31
C ILE A 140 -20.01 -6.33 9.14
N GLU A 141 -21.00 -5.79 9.87
CA GLU A 141 -21.38 -4.39 9.81
C GLU A 141 -20.27 -3.46 10.31
N GLU A 142 -19.60 -3.84 11.39
CA GLU A 142 -18.46 -3.10 11.93
C GLU A 142 -17.27 -3.12 10.98
N ALA A 143 -16.94 -4.27 10.40
CA ALA A 143 -15.87 -4.41 9.43
C ALA A 143 -16.14 -3.57 8.18
N GLN A 144 -17.36 -3.62 7.64
CA GLN A 144 -17.78 -2.79 6.52
C GLN A 144 -17.65 -1.31 6.86
N ALA A 145 -18.20 -0.86 7.99
CA ALA A 145 -18.16 0.55 8.39
C ALA A 145 -16.72 1.04 8.61
N TYR A 146 -15.88 0.22 9.26
CA TYR A 146 -14.50 0.57 9.56
C TYR A 146 -13.64 0.68 8.30
N HIS A 147 -13.66 -0.35 7.44
CA HIS A 147 -12.80 -0.38 6.26
C HIS A 147 -13.30 0.56 5.14
N ALA A 148 -14.60 0.88 5.10
CA ALA A 148 -15.16 1.83 4.14
C ALA A 148 -14.50 3.20 4.19
N THR A 149 -14.01 3.66 5.35
CA THR A 149 -13.32 4.96 5.46
C THR A 149 -12.06 5.00 4.60
N GLN A 150 -11.13 4.05 4.79
CA GLN A 150 -9.88 4.01 4.04
C GLN A 150 -10.14 3.70 2.55
N ILE A 151 -11.02 2.74 2.26
CA ILE A 151 -11.43 2.41 0.88
C ILE A 151 -12.01 3.62 0.17
N GLY A 152 -12.87 4.40 0.83
CA GLY A 152 -13.47 5.61 0.29
C GLY A 152 -12.45 6.72 0.03
N ILE A 153 -11.38 6.81 0.83
CA ILE A 153 -10.26 7.72 0.54
C ILE A 153 -9.49 7.24 -0.70
N ILE A 154 -9.14 5.95 -0.74
CA ILE A 154 -8.38 5.34 -1.83
C ILE A 154 -9.16 5.41 -3.16
N SER A 155 -10.49 5.28 -3.14
CA SER A 155 -11.32 5.34 -4.35
C SER A 155 -11.23 6.68 -5.09
N GLN A 156 -10.91 7.76 -4.35
CA GLN A 156 -10.67 9.12 -4.88
C GLN A 156 -9.24 9.33 -5.40
N THR A 157 -8.40 8.31 -5.35
CA THR A 157 -7.02 8.34 -5.87
C THR A 157 -6.93 7.62 -7.23
N ASN A 158 -5.71 7.50 -7.76
CA ASN A 158 -5.43 6.73 -8.98
C ASN A 158 -5.09 5.25 -8.72
N ALA A 159 -5.32 4.73 -7.51
CA ALA A 159 -5.17 3.30 -7.21
C ALA A 159 -6.05 2.47 -8.16
N ASP A 160 -5.47 1.43 -8.75
CA ASP A 160 -6.16 0.54 -9.70
C ASP A 160 -6.90 -0.58 -8.96
N MET A 161 -6.33 -1.06 -7.85
CA MET A 161 -6.93 -2.11 -7.03
C MET A 161 -6.69 -1.90 -5.54
N ILE A 162 -7.45 -2.64 -4.75
CA ILE A 162 -7.28 -2.77 -3.30
C ILE A 162 -7.08 -4.24 -2.99
N THR A 163 -6.15 -4.55 -2.09
CA THR A 163 -5.95 -5.90 -1.56
C THR A 163 -6.17 -5.90 -0.06
N ALA A 164 -7.13 -6.68 0.43
CA ALA A 164 -7.27 -6.96 1.85
C ALA A 164 -6.24 -8.04 2.25
N MET A 165 -5.31 -7.70 3.14
CA MET A 165 -4.22 -8.60 3.55
C MET A 165 -4.23 -8.85 5.05
N THR A 166 -3.94 -10.10 5.43
CA THR A 166 -3.72 -10.50 6.84
C THR A 166 -4.98 -10.33 7.71
N PHE A 167 -6.16 -10.52 7.12
CA PHE A 167 -7.41 -10.65 7.86
C PHE A 167 -7.49 -12.08 8.39
N SER A 168 -7.66 -12.23 9.70
CA SER A 168 -7.52 -13.51 10.41
C SER A 168 -8.81 -14.08 10.97
N TYR A 169 -9.93 -13.40 10.75
CA TYR A 169 -11.25 -13.88 11.13
C TYR A 169 -12.24 -13.60 9.99
N PRO A 170 -13.12 -14.57 9.67
CA PRO A 170 -14.19 -14.37 8.70
C PRO A 170 -15.45 -13.73 9.33
N GLU A 171 -15.50 -13.62 10.66
CA GLU A 171 -16.68 -13.28 11.47
C GLU A 171 -16.40 -12.27 12.58
#